data_AF-A0A2V7YH47-F1
#
_entry.id   AF-A0A2V7YH47-F1
#
_cell.length_a   1.000
_cell.length_b   1.000
_cell.length_c   1.000
_cell.angle_alpha   90.00
_cell.angle_beta   90.00
_cell.angle_gamma   90.00
#
_symmetry.space_group_name_H-M   'P 1'
#
loop_
_entity.id
_entity.type
_entity.pdbx_description
1 polymer ?
#
loop_
_entity_poly.entity_id
_entity_poly.type
_entity_poly.pdbx_seq_one_letter_code
_entity_poly.pdbx_strand_id
1 'polypeptide(L)'
;MLSGDTPSLRTRAVRLRTKFIAAFIVQTLFITLMTVGIEQWRVLSGRGSLVSDYFVVGVICIVVAFAFAVLAARLLIQPVLELSETAKLLAQGDLTQRTKISTGDEISALGDAFNAMAGNLEMTLTKLQQSQAQLKSVFEVVGSRSRTVVERVDEQRAIVVETHHSIDQLNSGVRTITENVEAGRVDRGGEPANGNAVSLR
;
A
#
# COMPACT_ATOMS: atom_id res chain seq x y z
N MET A 1 -17.07 10.79 34.42
CA MET A 1 -15.92 11.66 34.77
C MET A 1 -15.08 11.85 33.51
N LEU A 2 -14.90 13.12 33.11
CA LEU A 2 -13.91 13.68 32.16
C LEU A 2 -14.01 13.11 30.72
N SER A 3 -14.83 13.65 29.80
CA SER A 3 -14.69 14.97 29.13
C SER A 3 -13.22 15.34 28.90
N GLY A 4 -12.61 14.67 27.93
CA GLY A 4 -11.39 15.12 27.28
C GLY A 4 -11.77 15.91 26.03
N ASP A 5 -11.98 17.22 26.20
CA ASP A 5 -12.00 18.14 25.07
C ASP A 5 -10.66 18.03 24.33
N THR A 6 -10.69 17.40 23.16
CA THR A 6 -9.60 17.53 22.21
C THR A 6 -9.64 18.97 21.70
N PRO A 7 -8.58 19.77 21.90
CA PRO A 7 -8.58 21.14 21.40
C PRO A 7 -8.63 21.07 19.88
N SER A 8 -9.75 21.49 19.30
CA SER A 8 -9.96 21.54 17.86
C SER A 8 -8.78 22.24 17.18
N LEU A 9 -8.08 21.50 16.31
CA LEU A 9 -6.92 21.95 15.51
C LEU A 9 -7.22 23.14 14.56
N ARG A 10 -8.45 23.67 14.62
CA ARG A 10 -8.98 24.71 13.75
C ARG A 10 -8.52 26.12 14.13
N THR A 11 -7.94 26.32 15.32
CA THR A 11 -7.58 27.65 15.84
C THR A 11 -6.18 28.14 15.47
N ARG A 12 -5.28 27.29 14.93
CA ARG A 12 -3.92 27.70 14.52
C ARG A 12 -3.77 28.04 13.03
N ALA A 13 -4.73 27.68 12.18
CA ALA A 13 -4.57 27.61 10.73
C ALA A 13 -4.93 28.89 9.94
N VAL A 14 -4.73 30.10 10.50
CA VAL A 14 -5.12 31.36 9.81
C VAL A 14 -3.99 32.40 9.79
N ARG A 15 -2.76 32.06 10.20
CA ARG A 15 -1.73 33.09 10.40
C ARG A 15 -1.11 33.57 9.09
N LEU A 16 -0.95 32.72 8.08
CA LEU A 16 -0.23 33.14 6.87
C LEU A 16 -1.05 34.09 6.01
N ARG A 17 -2.31 33.71 5.73
CA ARG A 17 -3.23 34.55 4.95
C ARG A 17 -3.42 35.90 5.63
N THR A 18 -3.62 35.92 6.95
CA THR A 18 -3.76 37.17 7.69
C THR A 18 -2.50 38.02 7.67
N LYS A 19 -1.29 37.43 7.73
CA LYS A 19 -0.02 38.19 7.58
C LYS A 19 0.08 38.85 6.21
N PHE A 20 -0.21 38.13 5.12
CA PHE A 20 -0.16 38.70 3.77
C PHE A 20 -1.22 39.78 3.55
N ILE A 21 -2.46 39.55 4.00
CA ILE A 21 -3.54 40.52 3.91
C ILE A 21 -3.21 41.78 4.73
N ALA A 22 -2.76 41.62 5.97
CA ALA A 22 -2.36 42.74 6.82
C ALA A 22 -1.18 43.50 6.20
N ALA A 23 -0.16 42.81 5.70
CA ALA A 23 0.98 43.44 5.04
C ALA A 23 0.53 44.23 3.80
N PHE A 24 -0.32 43.65 2.95
CA PHE A 24 -0.84 44.31 1.75
C PHE A 24 -1.64 45.56 2.11
N ILE A 25 -2.56 45.47 3.08
CA ILE A 25 -3.35 46.61 3.56
C ILE A 25 -2.43 47.72 4.08
N VAL A 26 -1.44 47.37 4.92
CA VAL A 26 -0.47 48.33 5.48
C VAL A 26 0.35 48.98 4.36
N GLN A 27 0.81 48.21 3.38
CA GLN A 27 1.54 48.72 2.22
C GLN A 27 0.69 49.71 1.42
N THR A 28 -0.55 49.32 1.06
CA THR A 28 -1.45 50.17 0.30
C THR A 28 -1.74 51.46 1.05
N LEU A 29 -2.07 51.37 2.35
CA LEU A 29 -2.33 52.52 3.19
C LEU A 29 -1.12 53.45 3.29
N PHE A 30 0.08 52.90 3.46
CA PHE A 30 1.32 53.67 3.53
C PHE A 30 1.59 54.44 2.23
N ILE A 31 1.46 53.79 1.06
CA ILE A 31 1.66 54.44 -0.24
C ILE A 31 0.63 55.56 -0.44
N THR A 32 -0.64 55.31 -0.12
CA THR A 32 -1.70 56.32 -0.24
C THR A 32 -1.45 57.51 0.68
N LEU A 33 -1.13 57.27 1.95
CA LEU A 33 -0.87 58.34 2.92
C LEU A 33 0.40 59.13 2.56
N MET A 34 1.45 58.45 2.11
CA MET A 34 2.67 59.08 1.64
C MET A 34 2.41 59.99 0.43
N THR A 35 1.62 59.52 -0.55
CA THR A 35 1.28 60.30 -1.74
C THR A 35 0.48 61.56 -1.37
N VAL A 36 -0.55 61.42 -0.53
CA VAL A 36 -1.36 62.57 -0.07
C VAL A 36 -0.53 63.54 0.78
N GLY A 37 0.35 63.02 1.65
CA GLY A 37 1.22 63.83 2.51
C GLY A 37 2.17 64.70 1.69
N ILE A 38 2.74 64.16 0.61
CA ILE A 38 3.58 64.91 -0.33
C ILE A 38 2.79 66.05 -0.98
N GLU A 39 1.56 65.80 -1.43
CA GLU A 39 0.73 66.84 -2.05
C GLU A 39 0.42 68.00 -1.10
N GLN A 40 0.03 67.70 0.14
CA GLN A 40 -0.26 68.71 1.15
C GLN A 40 0.98 69.50 1.56
N TRP A 41 2.11 68.81 1.81
CA TRP A 41 3.39 69.43 2.14
C TRP A 41 3.87 70.36 1.04
N ARG A 42 3.69 69.96 -0.22
CA ARG A 42 4.04 70.75 -1.41
C ARG A 42 3.24 72.04 -1.48
N VAL A 43 1.93 71.98 -1.27
CA VAL A 43 1.04 73.17 -1.29
C VAL A 43 1.46 74.17 -0.21
N LEU A 44 1.78 73.70 1.00
CA LEU A 44 2.21 74.55 2.10
C LEU A 44 3.62 75.13 1.91
N SER A 45 4.53 74.36 1.30
CA SER A 45 5.95 74.75 1.16
C SER A 45 6.22 75.63 -0.07
N GLY A 46 5.24 75.87 -0.95
CA GLY A 46 5.42 76.66 -2.17
C GLY A 46 6.49 76.13 -3.15
N ARG A 47 6.88 74.84 -3.04
CA ARG A 47 7.91 74.19 -3.87
C ARG A 47 7.33 73.78 -5.24
N GLY A 48 8.01 74.13 -6.33
CA GLY A 48 7.49 73.98 -7.70
C GLY A 48 7.84 72.71 -8.48
N SER A 49 8.76 71.84 -8.01
CA SER A 49 9.24 70.70 -8.81
C SER A 49 8.54 69.37 -8.47
N LEU A 50 7.49 69.04 -9.23
CA LEU A 50 6.75 67.77 -9.12
C LEU A 50 7.63 66.52 -9.34
N VAL A 51 8.61 66.60 -10.24
CA VAL A 51 9.37 65.44 -10.74
C VAL A 51 10.21 64.79 -9.63
N SER A 52 10.85 65.58 -8.76
CA SER A 52 11.71 65.04 -7.70
C SER A 52 10.92 64.28 -6.64
N ASP A 53 9.72 64.75 -6.30
CA ASP A 53 8.92 64.14 -5.23
C ASP A 53 8.32 62.80 -5.68
N TYR A 54 7.81 62.72 -6.92
CA TYR A 54 7.32 61.45 -7.49
C TYR A 54 8.45 60.43 -7.74
N PHE A 55 9.67 60.89 -8.04
CA PHE A 55 10.82 59.99 -8.17
C PHE A 55 11.10 59.24 -6.86
N VAL A 56 11.06 59.95 -5.72
CA VAL A 56 11.26 59.33 -4.39
C VAL A 56 10.18 58.30 -4.07
N VAL A 57 8.90 58.60 -4.38
CA VAL A 57 7.80 57.64 -4.22
C VAL A 57 8.02 56.40 -5.09
N GLY A 58 8.44 56.59 -6.35
CA GLY A 58 8.74 55.49 -7.27
C GLY A 58 9.82 54.56 -6.70
N VAL A 59 10.91 55.12 -6.17
CA VAL A 59 11.99 54.34 -5.52
C VAL A 59 11.45 53.56 -4.32
N ILE A 60 10.64 54.17 -3.46
CA ILE A 60 10.05 53.50 -2.30
C ILE A 60 9.11 52.36 -2.72
N CYS A 61 8.28 52.57 -3.75
CA CYS A 61 7.42 51.52 -4.29
C CYS A 61 8.23 50.31 -4.77
N ILE A 62 9.36 50.53 -5.45
CA ILE A 62 10.25 49.44 -5.90
C ILE A 62 10.84 48.69 -4.71
N VAL A 63 11.32 49.41 -3.69
CA VAL A 63 11.89 48.80 -2.47
C VAL A 63 10.85 47.95 -1.74
N VAL A 64 9.62 48.46 -1.58
CA VAL A 64 8.54 47.71 -0.92
C VAL A 64 8.11 46.51 -1.76
N ALA A 65 7.96 46.65 -3.07
CA ALA A 65 7.64 45.53 -3.96
C ALA A 65 8.71 44.44 -3.89
N PHE A 66 9.99 44.81 -3.86
CA PHE A 66 11.09 43.88 -3.69
C PHE A 66 11.05 43.17 -2.34
N ALA A 67 10.76 43.89 -1.24
CA ALA A 67 10.60 43.31 0.08
C ALA A 67 9.46 42.28 0.13
N PHE A 68 8.32 42.57 -0.51
CA PHE A 68 7.21 41.62 -0.65
C PHE A 68 7.57 40.39 -1.47
N ALA A 69 8.30 40.57 -2.58
CA ALA A 69 8.76 39.44 -3.40
C ALA A 69 9.66 38.50 -2.58
N VAL A 70 10.61 39.05 -1.82
CA VAL A 70 11.48 38.26 -0.92
C VAL A 70 10.68 37.57 0.18
N LEU A 71 9.69 38.25 0.76
CA LEU A 71 8.83 37.68 1.80
C LEU A 71 8.01 36.51 1.26
N ALA A 72 7.38 36.66 0.09
CA ALA A 72 6.64 35.60 -0.59
C ALA A 72 7.54 34.41 -0.96
N ALA A 73 8.76 34.69 -1.46
CA ALA A 73 9.71 33.64 -1.80
C ALA A 73 10.08 32.77 -0.58
N ARG A 74 10.27 33.38 0.58
CA ARG A 74 10.65 32.67 1.81
C ARG A 74 9.47 31.97 2.50
N LEU A 75 8.29 32.60 2.52
CA LEU A 75 7.14 32.08 3.27
C LEU A 75 6.27 31.10 2.47
N LEU A 76 6.30 31.17 1.15
CA LEU A 76 5.45 30.34 0.28
C LEU A 76 6.28 29.48 -0.67
N ILE A 77 7.16 30.10 -1.45
CA ILE A 77 7.83 29.42 -2.56
C ILE A 77 8.83 28.38 -2.04
N GLN A 78 9.68 28.74 -1.06
CA GLN A 78 10.67 27.82 -0.50
C GLN A 78 10.04 26.56 0.13
N PRO A 79 9.04 26.64 1.03
CA PRO A 79 8.38 25.45 1.57
C PRO A 79 7.72 24.57 0.50
N VAL A 80 7.11 25.18 -0.52
CA VAL A 80 6.48 24.45 -1.63
C VAL A 80 7.53 23.72 -2.48
N LEU A 81 8.70 24.33 -2.70
CA LEU A 81 9.81 23.67 -3.38
C LEU A 81 10.38 22.50 -2.55
N GLU A 82 10.51 22.66 -1.23
CA GLU A 82 10.93 21.57 -0.32
C GLU A 82 9.95 20.38 -0.39
N LEU A 83 8.64 20.65 -0.39
CA LEU A 83 7.61 19.61 -0.61
C LEU A 83 7.77 18.93 -1.97
N SER A 84 8.01 19.71 -3.03
CA SER A 84 8.19 19.17 -4.38
C SER A 84 9.43 18.27 -4.50
N GLU A 85 10.54 18.68 -3.91
CA GLU A 85 11.78 17.90 -3.89
C GLU A 85 11.60 16.60 -3.10
N THR A 86 11.00 16.68 -1.92
CA THR A 86 10.69 15.50 -1.09
C THR A 86 9.75 14.55 -1.82
N ALA A 87 8.74 15.07 -2.52
CA ALA A 87 7.83 14.28 -3.33
C ALA A 87 8.54 13.54 -4.48
N LYS A 88 9.55 14.16 -5.11
CA LYS A 88 10.36 13.51 -6.13
C LYS A 88 11.17 12.34 -5.55
N LEU A 89 11.73 12.49 -4.35
CA LEU A 89 12.46 11.42 -3.68
C LEU A 89 11.53 10.26 -3.28
N LEU A 90 10.35 10.58 -2.75
CA LEU A 90 9.30 9.60 -2.47
C LEU A 90 8.89 8.82 -3.74
N ALA A 91 8.72 9.52 -4.86
CA ALA A 91 8.39 8.91 -6.15
C ALA A 91 9.51 8.01 -6.71
N GLN A 92 10.77 8.23 -6.33
CA GLN A 92 11.91 7.38 -6.67
C GLN A 92 12.02 6.15 -5.75
N GLY A 93 11.15 6.03 -4.75
CA GLY A 93 11.09 4.89 -3.84
C GLY A 93 11.79 5.11 -2.49
N ASP A 94 12.40 6.28 -2.26
CA ASP A 94 12.92 6.62 -0.93
C ASP A 94 11.78 7.14 -0.05
N LEU A 95 11.12 6.19 0.63
CA LEU A 95 10.01 6.48 1.53
C LEU A 95 10.44 6.93 2.93
N THR A 96 11.73 7.12 3.19
CA THR A 96 12.23 7.61 4.50
C THR A 96 12.20 9.13 4.60
N GLN A 97 12.10 9.82 3.46
CA GLN A 97 12.13 11.27 3.38
C GLN A 97 10.89 11.92 3.98
N ARG A 98 11.09 13.03 4.70
CA ARG A 98 10.03 13.83 5.33
C ARG A 98 10.37 15.31 5.21
N THR A 99 9.35 16.15 5.08
CA THR A 99 9.51 17.60 5.09
C THR A 99 9.65 18.15 6.51
N LYS A 100 10.42 19.22 6.69
CA LYS A 100 10.69 19.86 8.00
C LYS A 100 10.12 21.27 8.08
N ILE A 101 9.01 21.51 7.39
CA ILE A 101 8.35 22.81 7.35
C ILE A 101 7.83 23.19 8.74
N SER A 102 8.34 24.30 9.28
CA SER A 102 7.94 24.81 10.60
C SER A 102 7.61 26.32 10.57
N THR A 103 6.69 26.69 9.68
CA THR A 103 6.16 28.06 9.57
C THR A 103 5.10 28.41 10.64
N GLY A 104 4.54 27.41 11.33
CA GLY A 104 3.52 27.57 12.38
C GLY A 104 2.16 28.05 11.86
N ASP A 105 1.86 27.76 10.60
CA ASP A 105 0.69 28.23 9.87
C ASP A 105 0.14 27.15 8.91
N GLU A 106 -0.71 27.55 7.97
CA GLU A 106 -1.33 26.69 6.97
C GLU A 106 -0.31 25.86 6.16
N ILE A 107 0.89 26.38 5.95
CA ILE A 107 1.95 25.68 5.20
C ILE A 107 2.58 24.57 6.03
N SER A 108 2.66 24.74 7.37
CA SER A 108 3.06 23.64 8.26
C SER A 108 2.01 22.56 8.31
N ALA A 109 0.73 22.92 8.36
CA ALA A 109 -0.37 21.94 8.32
C ALA A 109 -0.35 21.12 7.01
N LEU A 110 0.03 21.75 5.88
CA LEU A 110 0.25 21.06 4.62
C LEU A 110 1.46 20.09 4.69
N GLY A 111 2.57 20.52 5.29
CA GLY A 111 3.74 19.67 5.53
C GLY A 111 3.42 18.45 6.40
N ASP A 112 2.64 18.64 7.47
CA ASP A 112 2.19 17.56 8.35
C ASP A 112 1.32 16.54 7.60
N ALA A 113 0.35 17.03 6.82
CA ALA A 113 -0.51 16.17 6.00
C ALA A 113 0.29 15.41 4.93
N PHE A 114 1.29 16.05 4.33
CA PHE A 114 2.19 15.42 3.37
C PHE A 114 3.03 14.31 4.02
N ASN A 115 3.59 14.56 5.21
CA ASN A 115 4.35 13.56 5.95
C ASN A 115 3.48 12.37 6.37
N ALA A 116 2.20 12.60 6.73
CA ALA A 116 1.26 11.53 7.02
C ALA A 116 0.97 10.65 5.78
N MET A 117 0.82 11.28 4.60
CA MET A 117 0.67 10.56 3.33
C MET A 117 1.90 9.69 3.03
N ALA A 118 3.11 10.23 3.19
CA ALA A 118 4.36 9.50 3.00
C ALA A 118 4.46 8.28 3.93
N GLY A 119 4.10 8.42 5.22
CA GLY A 119 4.08 7.30 6.16
C GLY A 119 3.04 6.22 5.80
N ASN A 120 1.87 6.61 5.27
CA ASN A 120 0.88 5.63 4.82
C ASN A 120 1.34 4.87 3.56
N LEU A 121 2.05 5.55 2.65
CA LEU A 121 2.65 4.91 1.48
C LEU A 121 3.70 3.88 1.90
N GLU A 122 4.57 4.23 2.85
CA GLU A 122 5.58 3.33 3.44
C GLU A 122 4.94 2.07 4.02
N MET A 123 3.93 2.24 4.89
CA MET A 123 3.21 1.12 5.48
C MET A 123 2.55 0.22 4.42
N THR A 124 1.99 0.82 3.37
CA THR A 124 1.33 0.08 2.29
C THR A 124 2.33 -0.76 1.49
N LEU A 125 3.50 -0.21 1.16
CA LEU A 125 4.54 -0.98 0.49
C LEU A 125 5.09 -2.10 1.37
N THR A 126 5.31 -1.87 2.66
CA THR A 126 5.75 -2.92 3.58
C THR A 126 4.74 -4.07 3.64
N LYS A 127 3.44 -3.77 3.72
CA LYS A 127 2.39 -4.80 3.69
C LYS A 127 2.39 -5.58 2.37
N LEU A 128 2.61 -4.90 1.25
CA LEU A 128 2.67 -5.54 -0.07
C LEU A 128 3.89 -6.47 -0.18
N GLN A 129 5.05 -6.07 0.34
CA GLN A 129 6.25 -6.92 0.41
C GLN A 129 6.02 -8.15 1.30
N GLN A 130 5.39 -7.98 2.46
CA GLN A 130 5.03 -9.10 3.34
C GLN A 130 4.08 -10.09 2.66
N SER A 131 3.07 -9.60 1.94
CA SER A 131 2.15 -10.44 1.16
C SER A 131 2.88 -11.23 0.06
N GLN A 132 3.82 -10.60 -0.66
CA GLN A 132 4.66 -11.31 -1.63
C GLN A 132 5.53 -12.39 -0.99
N ALA A 133 6.14 -12.12 0.16
CA ALA A 133 6.94 -13.11 0.89
C ALA A 133 6.08 -14.30 1.35
N GLN A 134 4.87 -14.04 1.85
CA GLN A 134 3.90 -15.07 2.20
C GLN A 134 3.53 -15.90 0.97
N LEU A 135 3.19 -15.27 -0.16
CA LEU A 135 2.84 -15.96 -1.40
C LEU A 135 3.98 -16.87 -1.89
N LYS A 136 5.23 -16.40 -1.83
CA LYS A 136 6.42 -17.20 -2.16
C LYS A 136 6.54 -18.44 -1.28
N SER A 137 6.34 -18.31 0.04
CA SER A 137 6.37 -19.44 0.97
C SER A 137 5.27 -20.47 0.67
N VAL A 138 4.08 -20.00 0.30
CA VAL A 138 2.96 -20.86 -0.10
C VAL A 138 3.33 -21.65 -1.36
N PHE A 139 3.93 -21.01 -2.36
CA PHE A 139 4.38 -21.70 -3.57
C PHE A 139 5.43 -22.78 -3.28
N GLU A 140 6.35 -22.55 -2.35
CA GLU A 140 7.35 -23.54 -1.95
C GLU A 140 6.71 -24.76 -1.28
N VAL A 141 5.74 -24.53 -0.39
CA VAL A 141 4.97 -25.60 0.26
C VAL A 141 4.10 -26.37 -0.75
N VAL A 142 3.45 -25.67 -1.69
CA VAL A 142 2.65 -26.31 -2.73
C VAL A 142 3.54 -27.14 -3.66
N GLY A 143 4.71 -26.61 -4.03
CA GLY A 143 5.68 -27.33 -4.86
C GLY A 143 6.21 -28.60 -4.19
N SER A 144 6.56 -28.54 -2.90
CA SER A 144 7.01 -29.72 -2.16
C SER A 144 5.90 -30.77 -2.01
N ARG A 145 4.68 -30.34 -1.68
CA ARG A 145 3.51 -31.24 -1.59
C ARG A 145 3.19 -31.88 -2.94
N SER A 146 3.26 -31.12 -4.03
CA SER A 146 3.02 -31.66 -5.38
C SER A 146 4.01 -32.76 -5.74
N ARG A 147 5.30 -32.58 -5.43
CA ARG A 147 6.34 -33.62 -5.66
C ARG A 147 6.04 -34.89 -4.86
N THR A 148 5.70 -34.75 -3.58
CA THR A 148 5.29 -35.90 -2.74
C THR A 148 4.01 -36.59 -3.26
N VAL A 149 3.05 -35.83 -3.79
CA VAL A 149 1.85 -36.43 -4.40
C VAL A 149 2.21 -37.25 -5.64
N VAL A 150 3.10 -36.74 -6.50
CA VAL A 150 3.58 -37.48 -7.68
C VAL A 150 4.29 -38.76 -7.25
N GLU A 151 5.21 -38.70 -6.28
CA GLU A 151 5.90 -39.88 -5.73
C GLU A 151 4.91 -40.93 -5.21
N ARG A 152 3.88 -40.51 -4.46
CA ARG A 152 2.83 -41.42 -3.96
C ARG A 152 1.99 -42.02 -5.08
N VAL A 153 1.69 -41.26 -6.13
CA VAL A 153 0.93 -41.78 -7.29
C VAL A 153 1.73 -42.87 -8.01
N ASP A 154 3.05 -42.71 -8.14
CA ASP A 154 3.90 -43.73 -8.75
C ASP A 154 4.04 -44.99 -7.87
N GLU A 155 4.16 -44.86 -6.53
CA GLU A 155 4.07 -46.00 -5.62
C GLU A 155 2.70 -46.71 -5.73
N GLN A 156 1.61 -45.95 -5.78
CA GLN A 156 0.26 -46.50 -5.85
C GLN A 156 0.03 -47.27 -7.16
N ARG A 157 0.66 -46.87 -8.27
CA ARG A 157 0.65 -47.63 -9.52
C ARG A 157 1.27 -49.01 -9.35
N ALA A 158 2.38 -49.12 -8.62
CA ALA A 158 3.01 -50.41 -8.36
C ALA A 158 2.07 -51.35 -7.58
N ILE A 159 1.42 -50.82 -6.54
CA ILE A 159 0.42 -51.56 -5.75
C ILE A 159 -0.76 -52.00 -6.62
N VAL A 160 -1.27 -51.13 -7.49
CA VAL A 160 -2.39 -51.45 -8.40
C VAL A 160 -2.01 -52.58 -9.36
N VAL A 161 -0.81 -52.56 -9.93
CA VAL A 161 -0.31 -53.62 -10.82
C VAL A 161 -0.17 -54.96 -10.08
N GLU A 162 0.37 -54.93 -8.86
CA GLU A 162 0.48 -56.13 -8.01
C GLU A 162 -0.89 -56.71 -7.63
N THR A 163 -1.85 -55.83 -7.31
CA THR A 163 -3.23 -56.22 -7.00
C THR A 163 -3.88 -56.88 -8.21
N HIS A 164 -3.66 -56.34 -9.41
CA HIS A 164 -4.13 -56.94 -10.67
C HIS A 164 -3.58 -58.35 -10.87
N HIS A 165 -2.27 -58.54 -10.68
CA HIS A 165 -1.66 -59.86 -10.78
C HIS A 165 -2.24 -60.86 -9.75
N SER A 166 -2.51 -60.39 -8.53
CA SER A 166 -3.14 -61.20 -7.49
C SER A 166 -4.58 -61.62 -7.86
N ILE A 167 -5.35 -60.73 -8.51
CA ILE A 167 -6.69 -61.06 -9.03
C ILE A 167 -6.60 -62.15 -10.11
N ASP A 168 -5.63 -62.07 -11.02
CA ASP A 168 -5.45 -63.10 -12.06
C ASP A 168 -5.05 -64.45 -11.45
N GLN A 169 -4.18 -64.44 -10.44
CA GLN A 169 -3.85 -65.65 -9.68
C GLN A 169 -5.05 -66.22 -8.92
N LEU A 170 -5.85 -65.38 -8.28
CA LEU A 170 -7.08 -65.81 -7.61
C LEU A 170 -8.08 -66.42 -8.59
N ASN A 171 -8.29 -65.78 -9.75
CA ASN A 171 -9.18 -66.29 -10.78
C ASN A 171 -8.72 -67.66 -11.31
N SER A 172 -7.42 -67.84 -11.52
CA SER A 172 -6.88 -69.15 -11.92
C SER A 172 -7.04 -70.20 -10.81
N GLY A 173 -6.77 -69.84 -9.55
CA GLY A 173 -6.98 -70.71 -8.40
C GLY A 173 -8.45 -71.12 -8.21
N VAL A 174 -9.38 -70.18 -8.34
CA VAL A 174 -10.83 -70.47 -8.32
C VAL A 174 -11.19 -71.42 -9.45
N ARG A 175 -10.68 -71.20 -10.66
CA ARG A 175 -10.90 -72.11 -11.79
C ARG A 175 -10.37 -73.51 -11.49
N THR A 176 -9.16 -73.63 -10.94
CA THR A 176 -8.58 -74.92 -10.54
C THR A 176 -9.41 -75.60 -9.43
N ILE A 177 -9.91 -74.85 -8.45
CA ILE A 177 -10.81 -75.39 -7.42
C ILE A 177 -12.09 -75.93 -8.06
N THR A 178 -12.71 -75.16 -8.96
CA THR A 178 -13.91 -75.59 -9.69
C THR A 178 -13.64 -76.85 -10.51
N GLU A 179 -12.55 -76.89 -11.28
CA GLU A 179 -12.12 -78.07 -12.04
C GLU A 179 -11.89 -79.29 -11.14
N ASN A 180 -11.27 -79.11 -9.97
CA ASN A 180 -11.08 -80.19 -8.98
C ASN A 180 -12.41 -80.66 -8.36
N VAL A 181 -13.35 -79.75 -8.12
CA VAL A 181 -14.70 -80.10 -7.62
C VAL A 181 -15.49 -80.87 -8.68
N GLU A 182 -15.41 -80.44 -9.95
CA GLU A 182 -15.99 -81.15 -11.09
C GLU A 182 -15.37 -82.56 -11.24
N ALA A 183 -14.04 -82.66 -11.24
CA ALA A 183 -13.32 -83.92 -11.36
C ALA A 183 -13.64 -84.88 -10.19
N GLY A 184 -13.69 -84.37 -8.96
CA GLY A 184 -14.06 -85.15 -7.77
C GLY A 184 -15.53 -85.59 -7.74
N ARG A 185 -16.42 -84.88 -8.44
CA ARG A 185 -17.82 -85.32 -8.65
C ARG A 185 -17.91 -86.41 -9.73
N VAL A 186 -17.09 -86.34 -10.77
CA VAL A 186 -17.02 -87.37 -11.81
C VAL A 186 -16.42 -88.67 -11.25
N ASP A 187 -15.41 -88.58 -10.38
CA ASP A 187 -14.77 -89.74 -9.73
C ASP A 187 -15.72 -90.46 -8.75
N ARG A 188 -16.47 -89.72 -7.91
CA ARG A 188 -17.49 -90.32 -7.02
C ARG A 188 -18.79 -90.74 -7.72
N GLY A 189 -19.02 -90.29 -8.96
CA GLY A 189 -20.19 -90.69 -9.75
C GLY A 189 -20.06 -92.08 -10.40
N GLY A 190 -18.88 -92.71 -10.30
CA GLY A 190 -18.54 -93.96 -10.98
C GLY A 190 -18.55 -95.24 -10.12
N GLU A 191 -18.78 -95.19 -8.82
CA GLU A 191 -18.94 -96.42 -8.02
C GLU A 191 -20.33 -97.05 -8.25
N PRO A 192 -20.44 -98.25 -8.83
CA PRO A 192 -21.71 -98.95 -8.87
C PRO A 192 -22.09 -99.33 -7.43
N ALA A 193 -23.30 -98.94 -7.01
CA ALA A 193 -23.93 -99.45 -5.80
C ALA A 193 -24.11 -100.99 -5.94
N ASN A 194 -23.09 -101.76 -5.54
CA ASN A 194 -23.15 -103.21 -5.43
C ASN A 194 -23.56 -103.57 -4.00
N GLY A 195 -24.56 -104.44 -3.91
CA GLY A 195 -25.40 -104.61 -2.74
C GLY A 195 -24.79 -105.44 -1.62
N ASN A 196 -25.45 -105.35 -0.46
CA ASN A 196 -25.53 -106.48 0.43
C ASN A 196 -26.89 -106.47 1.14
N ALA A 197 -27.76 -107.40 0.73
CA ALA A 197 -28.91 -107.81 1.49
C ALA A 197 -28.40 -108.55 2.72
N VAL A 198 -28.62 -107.98 3.91
CA VAL A 198 -28.47 -108.70 5.18
C VAL A 198 -29.88 -108.97 5.70
N SER A 199 -30.32 -110.21 5.48
CA SER A 199 -31.34 -110.86 6.28
C SER A 199 -30.84 -111.03 7.70
N LEU A 200 -31.68 -110.75 8.71
CA LEU A 200 -31.80 -111.50 9.97
C LEU A 200 -32.85 -110.87 10.90
N ARG A 201 -33.90 -111.67 11.13
CA ARG A 201 -34.97 -111.67 12.15
C ARG A 201 -36.04 -110.58 12.12
#